data_AF-A0A8S8Y2S2-F1
#
_entry.id   AF-A0A8S8Y2S2-F1
#
_cell.length_a   1.000
_cell.length_b   1.000
_cell.length_c   1.000
_cell.angle_alpha   90.00
_cell.angle_beta   90.00
_cell.angle_gamma   90.00
#
_symmetry.space_group_name_H-M   'P 1'
#
loop_
_entity.id
_entity.type
_entity.pdbx_description
1 polymer ?
#
loop_
_entity_poly.entity_id
_entity_poly.type
_entity_poly.pdbx_seq_one_letter_code
_entity_poly.pdbx_strand_id
1 'polypeptide(L)'
;MPVGLPPRGGPMGRTRGRLSASALTTYLRCPRQWLMGYQVGLQGPTRPSQILGVVLEEAFCDLLMMHPPVVSSHEELLAWATAQVPTMAASAYEKSEAAWNDVLWTSDPTDWDRVTTASIEDRLMGGLGLFMSEVEACFAASGGPYLEQRRAGEVPFAVPEPCLGAAPVYPLPEKVRDVGLRSWTPPASPTWSEAGSAITWHEAWECARPWFKDPRVHQPQRLYHPDGWASGELDMVLRWDGHVRLVDIKLGTPHSAFSTSLEHQLRFYAWLWHETHGGDIVDGMEGWYLEAGERVGYSPPRGDDMVELTTTYQAHYKAMQSHDAGVMAFPAPAETACDGEAAGCGWCSVARTDDGAWSVPERFEWIRSLPEVRMRPPYAPLGEVQGRVAVTGRLTGAWGPMPNHFAEHVLGAVLVVGQQHITLEESEPGAYPDLHDLVEQDVVLFDALPGVWRDQARLYVDATTQIKQRSTVSDDDMPATTRLGLLRTRANVKGHVLSIRQRSGVRIDGKPWSMVSLMLWDGSHVAEVVAFGASINQRLLAIRPGDGLAMTGVELGWRSGILQLRIDNRKTRLETFADR
;
A
#
# COMPACT_ATOMS: atom_id res chain seq x y z
N MET A 1 -8.28 -17.94 -10.00
CA MET A 1 -8.19 -16.58 -10.60
C MET A 1 -7.10 -15.80 -9.88
N PRO A 2 -6.04 -15.33 -10.56
CA PRO A 2 -4.94 -14.58 -9.93
C PRO A 2 -5.39 -13.22 -9.34
N VAL A 3 -6.65 -12.82 -9.58
CA VAL A 3 -7.27 -11.62 -9.06
C VAL A 3 -8.64 -11.98 -8.50
N GLY A 4 -8.90 -11.56 -7.26
CA GLY A 4 -10.19 -11.65 -6.59
C GLY A 4 -10.98 -10.36 -6.67
N LEU A 5 -12.29 -10.46 -6.45
CA LEU A 5 -13.15 -9.28 -6.31
C LEU A 5 -12.80 -8.57 -4.99
N PRO A 6 -12.54 -7.25 -5.00
CA PRO A 6 -12.30 -6.53 -3.76
C PRO A 6 -13.55 -6.61 -2.87
N PRO A 7 -13.41 -6.92 -1.56
CA PRO A 7 -14.54 -6.89 -0.63
C PRO A 7 -15.16 -5.48 -0.61
N ARG A 8 -16.49 -5.41 -0.47
CA ARG A 8 -17.30 -4.20 -0.69
C ARG A 8 -16.73 -2.98 0.06
N GLY A 9 -16.29 -1.97 -0.70
CA GLY A 9 -16.09 -0.58 -0.23
C GLY A 9 -14.66 -0.11 0.02
N GLY A 10 -14.35 1.14 -0.36
CA GLY A 10 -13.03 1.76 -0.30
C GLY A 10 -12.52 2.15 -1.70
N PRO A 11 -11.84 3.30 -1.89
CA PRO A 11 -11.42 3.78 -3.20
C PRO A 11 -10.33 2.92 -3.86
N MET A 12 -9.74 1.95 -3.14
CA MET A 12 -8.61 1.13 -3.59
C MET A 12 -8.54 -0.29 -3.01
N GLY A 13 -9.53 -0.80 -2.26
CA GLY A 13 -9.39 -2.11 -1.59
C GLY A 13 -8.16 -2.22 -0.64
N ARG A 14 -7.58 -1.08 -0.24
CA ARG A 14 -6.40 -0.96 0.64
C ARG A 14 -6.85 -0.39 1.97
N THR A 15 -7.01 -1.23 2.97
CA THR A 15 -7.12 -0.80 4.38
C THR A 15 -5.74 -0.95 5.04
N ARG A 16 -5.33 0.00 5.91
CA ARG A 16 -4.10 -0.17 6.71
C ARG A 16 -4.23 -1.36 7.68
N GLY A 17 -5.46 -1.77 7.97
CA GLY A 17 -5.81 -2.94 8.77
C GLY A 17 -5.88 -4.28 8.02
N ARG A 18 -5.33 -4.43 6.81
CA ARG A 18 -5.17 -5.76 6.17
C ARG A 18 -3.73 -6.24 6.26
N LEU A 19 -3.54 -7.53 6.54
CA LEU A 19 -2.24 -8.16 6.40
C LEU A 19 -1.86 -8.27 4.92
N SER A 20 -0.64 -7.87 4.58
CA SER A 20 -0.03 -8.08 3.26
C SER A 20 1.37 -8.66 3.41
N ALA A 21 1.88 -9.32 2.36
CA ALA A 21 3.22 -9.89 2.36
C ALA A 21 4.31 -8.85 2.68
N SER A 22 4.21 -7.65 2.11
CA SER A 22 5.14 -6.53 2.38
C SER A 22 5.06 -6.00 3.83
N ALA A 23 3.86 -5.94 4.40
CA ALA A 23 3.67 -5.53 5.80
C ALA A 23 4.19 -6.60 6.76
N LEU A 24 3.89 -7.88 6.48
CA LEU A 24 4.35 -9.03 7.26
C LEU A 24 5.88 -9.11 7.28
N THR A 25 6.53 -9.10 6.12
CA THR A 25 7.99 -9.20 6.05
C THR A 25 8.68 -8.02 6.74
N THR A 26 8.10 -6.81 6.68
CA THR A 26 8.60 -5.66 7.43
C THR A 26 8.45 -5.87 8.93
N TYR A 27 7.29 -6.38 9.38
CA TYR A 27 7.04 -6.66 10.79
C TYR A 27 7.97 -7.75 11.35
N LEU A 28 8.17 -8.84 10.59
CA LEU A 28 9.07 -9.94 10.96
C LEU A 28 10.54 -9.48 11.09
N ARG A 29 10.98 -8.53 10.24
CA ARG A 29 12.32 -7.92 10.37
C ARG A 29 12.41 -6.99 11.57
N CYS A 30 11.43 -6.10 11.73
CA CYS A 30 11.39 -5.15 12.84
C CYS A 30 9.96 -4.62 13.05
N PRO A 31 9.27 -5.02 14.14
CA PRO A 31 7.93 -4.53 14.46
C PRO A 31 7.84 -3.00 14.55
N ARG A 32 8.90 -2.36 15.05
CA ARG A 32 8.97 -0.90 15.17
C ARG A 32 9.16 -0.21 13.81
N GLN A 33 9.93 -0.81 12.90
CA GLN A 33 10.03 -0.34 11.51
C GLN A 33 8.66 -0.38 10.84
N TRP A 34 7.92 -1.47 11.03
CA TRP A 34 6.55 -1.60 10.54
C TRP A 34 5.64 -0.52 11.15
N LEU A 35 5.64 -0.35 12.47
CA LEU A 35 4.81 0.65 13.17
C LEU A 35 5.06 2.07 12.62
N MET A 36 6.33 2.49 12.58
CA MET A 36 6.72 3.83 12.11
C MET A 36 6.34 4.03 10.64
N GLY A 37 6.60 3.06 9.77
CA GLY A 37 6.36 3.18 8.34
C GLY A 37 4.88 3.06 7.94
N TYR A 38 4.19 2.03 8.43
CA TYR A 38 2.85 1.65 7.98
C TYR A 38 1.73 2.34 8.76
N GLN A 39 1.86 2.45 10.08
CA GLN A 39 0.79 3.02 10.93
C GLN A 39 1.00 4.52 11.16
N VAL A 40 2.18 4.91 11.65
CA VAL A 40 2.50 6.34 11.88
C VAL A 40 2.61 7.08 10.55
N GLY A 41 3.23 6.47 9.54
CA GLY A 41 3.44 7.08 8.23
C GLY A 41 4.77 7.84 8.10
N LEU A 42 5.69 7.64 9.04
CA LEU A 42 7.03 8.21 9.06
C LEU A 42 7.94 7.45 8.07
N GLN A 43 8.05 7.99 6.87
CA GLN A 43 8.81 7.40 5.76
C GLN A 43 10.17 8.05 5.60
N GLY A 44 11.13 7.33 4.99
CA GLY A 44 12.41 7.89 4.57
C GLY A 44 12.32 8.66 3.24
N PRO A 45 13.44 9.26 2.81
CA PRO A 45 13.52 9.89 1.49
C PRO A 45 13.36 8.86 0.37
N THR A 46 12.83 9.31 -0.77
CA THR A 46 12.69 8.46 -1.96
C THR A 46 14.05 8.24 -2.62
N ARG A 47 14.32 7.01 -3.06
CA ARG A 47 15.52 6.63 -3.82
C ARG A 47 15.15 6.30 -5.27
N PRO A 48 16.06 6.47 -6.25
CA PRO A 48 15.77 6.14 -7.64
C PRO A 48 15.29 4.69 -7.84
N SER A 49 15.86 3.74 -7.10
CA SER A 49 15.48 2.33 -7.17
C SER A 49 14.01 2.05 -6.83
N GLN A 50 13.37 2.86 -6.00
CA GLN A 50 11.95 2.71 -5.66
C GLN A 50 11.04 3.12 -6.83
N ILE A 51 11.45 4.12 -7.60
CA ILE A 51 10.74 4.54 -8.82
C ILE A 51 10.99 3.53 -9.93
N LEU A 52 12.26 3.19 -10.15
CA LEU A 52 12.67 2.25 -11.18
C LEU A 52 12.01 0.88 -11.01
N GLY A 53 11.87 0.37 -9.78
CA GLY A 53 11.22 -0.92 -9.54
C GLY A 53 9.82 -1.00 -10.15
N VAL A 54 9.00 0.04 -9.97
CA VAL A 54 7.63 0.08 -10.52
C VAL A 54 7.64 0.22 -12.04
N VAL A 55 8.43 1.17 -12.56
CA VAL A 55 8.42 1.47 -14.00
C VAL A 55 9.04 0.34 -14.83
N LEU A 56 10.05 -0.35 -14.30
CA LEU A 56 10.68 -1.50 -14.96
C LEU A 56 9.79 -2.74 -14.95
N GLU A 57 9.06 -2.98 -13.87
CA GLU A 57 8.04 -4.04 -13.84
C GLU A 57 6.99 -3.81 -14.93
N GLU A 58 6.47 -2.58 -15.05
CA GLU A 58 5.52 -2.21 -16.12
C GLU A 58 6.13 -2.37 -17.52
N ALA A 59 7.36 -1.89 -17.72
CA ALA A 59 8.04 -2.00 -19.02
C ALA A 59 8.34 -3.46 -19.39
N PHE A 60 8.70 -4.31 -18.42
CA PHE A 60 8.88 -5.73 -18.68
C PHE A 60 7.54 -6.40 -19.03
N CYS A 61 6.46 -6.10 -18.30
CA CYS A 61 5.11 -6.58 -18.64
C CYS A 61 4.68 -6.13 -20.05
N ASP A 62 4.94 -4.87 -20.43
CA ASP A 62 4.66 -4.35 -21.77
C ASP A 62 5.41 -5.14 -22.86
N LEU A 63 6.64 -5.61 -22.58
CA LEU A 63 7.43 -6.41 -23.53
C LEU A 63 6.78 -7.78 -23.70
N LEU A 64 6.43 -8.41 -22.58
CA LEU A 64 5.77 -9.70 -22.58
C LEU A 64 4.45 -9.62 -23.34
N MET A 65 3.66 -8.54 -23.21
CA MET A 65 2.37 -8.32 -23.89
C MET A 65 2.41 -8.34 -25.43
N MET A 66 3.59 -8.21 -26.05
CA MET A 66 3.73 -8.14 -27.51
C MET A 66 3.49 -9.50 -28.19
N HIS A 67 3.14 -9.46 -29.48
CA HIS A 67 2.97 -10.63 -30.34
C HIS A 67 4.16 -10.75 -31.31
N PRO A 68 4.98 -11.80 -31.23
CA PRO A 68 6.11 -11.98 -32.13
C PRO A 68 5.66 -12.27 -33.56
N PRO A 69 6.47 -11.89 -34.57
CA PRO A 69 6.24 -12.30 -35.95
C PRO A 69 6.47 -13.81 -36.11
N VAL A 70 6.01 -14.35 -37.25
CA VAL A 70 6.35 -15.72 -37.64
C VAL A 70 7.85 -15.79 -37.92
N VAL A 71 8.56 -16.55 -37.08
CA VAL A 71 10.01 -16.78 -37.15
C VAL A 71 10.32 -18.26 -37.26
N SER A 72 11.47 -18.56 -37.86
CA SER A 72 11.91 -19.93 -38.17
C SER A 72 12.82 -20.53 -37.10
N SER A 73 13.38 -19.70 -36.21
CA SER A 73 14.34 -20.13 -35.19
C SER A 73 14.21 -19.36 -33.87
N HIS A 74 14.79 -19.94 -32.82
CA HIS A 74 14.96 -19.28 -31.53
C HIS A 74 15.75 -17.97 -31.64
N GLU A 75 16.82 -17.97 -32.44
CA GLU A 75 17.68 -16.80 -32.64
C GLU A 75 16.91 -15.63 -33.28
N GLU A 76 16.05 -15.91 -34.26
CA GLU A 76 15.20 -14.89 -34.88
C GLU A 76 14.18 -14.32 -33.90
N LEU A 77 13.58 -15.16 -33.04
CA LEU A 77 12.66 -14.72 -31.98
C LEU A 77 13.37 -13.81 -30.97
N LEU A 78 14.52 -14.25 -30.47
CA LEU A 78 15.32 -13.50 -29.51
C LEU A 78 15.80 -12.17 -30.09
N ALA A 79 16.24 -12.16 -31.36
CA ALA A 79 16.65 -10.95 -32.05
C ALA A 79 15.49 -9.95 -32.18
N TRP A 80 14.29 -10.42 -32.52
CA TRP A 80 13.10 -9.57 -32.57
C TRP A 80 12.75 -8.98 -31.21
N ALA A 81 12.75 -9.78 -30.14
CA ALA A 81 12.41 -9.33 -28.79
C ALA A 81 13.45 -8.34 -28.25
N THR A 82 14.75 -8.64 -28.45
CA THR A 82 15.87 -7.76 -28.09
C THR A 82 15.76 -6.41 -28.80
N ALA A 83 15.33 -6.38 -30.06
CA ALA A 83 15.17 -5.13 -30.81
C ALA A 83 14.08 -4.19 -30.23
N GLN A 84 13.18 -4.69 -29.38
CA GLN A 84 12.17 -3.85 -28.72
C GLN A 84 12.74 -3.12 -27.50
N VAL A 85 13.72 -3.73 -26.81
CA VAL A 85 14.23 -3.28 -25.50
C VAL A 85 14.68 -1.81 -25.48
N PRO A 86 15.44 -1.27 -26.47
CA PRO A 86 15.87 0.13 -26.43
C PRO A 86 14.72 1.14 -26.39
N THR A 87 13.64 0.88 -27.15
CA THR A 87 12.46 1.77 -27.16
C THR A 87 11.72 1.74 -25.82
N MET A 88 11.61 0.54 -25.24
CA MET A 88 10.98 0.35 -23.94
C MET A 88 11.79 0.99 -22.81
N ALA A 89 13.11 0.84 -22.87
CA ALA A 89 14.04 1.44 -21.94
C ALA A 89 13.99 2.96 -21.96
N ALA A 90 13.96 3.57 -23.16
CA ALA A 90 13.80 5.01 -23.31
C ALA A 90 12.49 5.50 -22.69
N SER A 91 11.37 4.83 -22.97
CA SER A 91 10.07 5.19 -22.37
C SER A 91 10.07 5.02 -20.85
N ALA A 92 10.66 3.93 -20.34
CA ALA A 92 10.80 3.69 -18.90
C ALA A 92 11.68 4.77 -18.24
N TYR A 93 12.77 5.18 -18.88
CA TYR A 93 13.63 6.26 -18.40
C TYR A 93 12.85 7.58 -18.27
N GLU A 94 12.16 8.00 -19.34
CA GLU A 94 11.37 9.24 -19.34
C GLU A 94 10.28 9.24 -18.27
N LYS A 95 9.54 8.13 -18.13
CA LYS A 95 8.52 7.97 -17.07
C LYS A 95 9.14 8.05 -15.68
N SER A 96 10.28 7.41 -15.48
CA SER A 96 10.95 7.37 -14.18
C SER A 96 11.55 8.73 -13.82
N GLU A 97 12.11 9.45 -14.79
CA GLU A 97 12.64 10.81 -14.61
C GLU A 97 11.52 11.80 -14.27
N ALA A 98 10.40 11.75 -14.99
CA ALA A 98 9.23 12.55 -14.67
C ALA A 98 8.73 12.27 -13.24
N ALA A 99 8.64 11.00 -12.85
CA ALA A 99 8.26 10.61 -11.50
C ALA A 99 9.26 11.08 -10.43
N TRP A 100 10.56 11.05 -10.71
CA TRP A 100 11.61 11.54 -9.81
C TRP A 100 11.52 13.05 -9.60
N ASN A 101 11.29 13.81 -10.67
CA ASN A 101 11.17 15.27 -10.61
C ASN A 101 9.93 15.73 -9.81
N ASP A 102 8.90 14.89 -9.70
CA ASP A 102 7.71 15.15 -8.88
C ASP A 102 7.89 14.79 -7.38
N VAL A 103 9.01 14.18 -6.99
CA VAL A 103 9.27 13.80 -5.59
C VAL A 103 9.58 15.03 -4.73
N LEU A 104 8.85 15.17 -3.61
CA LEU A 104 9.06 16.26 -2.65
C LEU A 104 10.30 16.09 -1.76
N TRP A 105 10.73 14.84 -1.52
CA TRP A 105 11.91 14.53 -0.71
C TRP A 105 12.65 13.29 -1.22
N THR A 106 13.89 13.51 -1.66
CA THR A 106 14.82 12.52 -2.21
C THR A 106 16.00 12.29 -1.26
N SER A 107 16.72 11.17 -1.42
CA SER A 107 17.88 10.83 -0.59
C SER A 107 19.04 11.77 -0.86
N ASP A 108 19.38 11.90 -2.14
CA ASP A 108 20.28 12.89 -2.71
C ASP A 108 19.71 13.27 -4.08
N PRO A 109 19.52 14.56 -4.41
CA PRO A 109 19.08 14.97 -5.75
C PRO A 109 19.96 14.45 -6.89
N THR A 110 21.25 14.23 -6.64
CA THR A 110 22.23 13.73 -7.62
C THR A 110 22.21 12.20 -7.76
N ASP A 111 21.47 11.47 -6.91
CA ASP A 111 21.35 10.01 -7.05
C ASP A 111 20.75 9.61 -8.41
N TRP A 112 19.95 10.49 -9.02
CA TRP A 112 19.37 10.28 -10.34
C TRP A 112 20.42 10.23 -11.46
N ASP A 113 21.54 10.95 -11.31
CA ASP A 113 22.61 11.01 -12.33
C ASP A 113 23.24 9.63 -12.60
N ARG A 114 23.04 8.67 -11.68
CA ARG A 114 23.51 7.28 -11.81
C ARG A 114 22.56 6.40 -12.61
N VAL A 115 21.33 6.85 -12.85
CA VAL A 115 20.35 6.13 -13.65
C VAL A 115 20.60 6.44 -15.11
N THR A 116 20.83 5.41 -15.90
CA THR A 116 21.03 5.53 -17.35
C THR A 116 20.05 4.64 -18.10
N THR A 117 19.70 5.02 -19.33
CA THR A 117 18.91 4.16 -20.23
C THR A 117 19.57 2.79 -20.42
N ALA A 118 20.89 2.75 -20.57
CA ALA A 118 21.64 1.49 -20.68
C ALA A 118 21.43 0.58 -19.44
N SER A 119 21.44 1.14 -18.24
CA SER A 119 21.19 0.36 -17.01
C SER A 119 19.76 -0.20 -16.94
N ILE A 120 18.81 0.45 -17.60
CA ILE A 120 17.44 -0.04 -17.74
C ILE A 120 17.38 -1.14 -18.81
N GLU A 121 18.05 -0.95 -19.95
CA GLU A 121 18.17 -1.95 -21.02
C GLU A 121 18.75 -3.26 -20.47
N ASP A 122 19.85 -3.21 -19.71
CA ASP A 122 20.50 -4.39 -19.14
C ASP A 122 19.52 -5.22 -18.26
N ARG A 123 18.68 -4.54 -17.48
CA ARG A 123 17.70 -5.18 -16.59
C ARG A 123 16.52 -5.77 -17.37
N LEU A 124 16.04 -5.07 -18.39
CA LEU A 124 15.03 -5.60 -19.31
C LEU A 124 15.57 -6.81 -20.08
N MET A 125 16.84 -6.79 -20.48
CA MET A 125 17.51 -7.93 -21.10
C MET A 125 17.62 -9.12 -20.15
N GLY A 126 17.95 -8.89 -18.87
CA GLY A 126 17.96 -9.94 -17.85
C GLY A 126 16.58 -10.58 -17.66
N GLY A 127 15.51 -9.78 -17.59
CA GLY A 127 14.14 -10.27 -17.56
C GLY A 127 13.73 -11.03 -18.83
N LEU A 128 14.10 -10.51 -20.00
CA LEU A 128 13.84 -11.15 -21.29
C LEU A 128 14.54 -12.51 -21.36
N GLY A 129 15.79 -12.62 -20.91
CA GLY A 129 16.50 -13.90 -20.84
C GLY A 129 15.80 -14.93 -19.97
N LEU A 130 15.33 -14.51 -18.78
CA LEU A 130 14.54 -15.37 -17.89
C LEU A 130 13.25 -15.84 -18.57
N PHE A 131 12.52 -14.95 -19.24
CA PHE A 131 11.32 -15.34 -19.97
C PHE A 131 11.61 -16.24 -21.17
N MET A 132 12.65 -15.97 -21.95
CA MET A 132 13.04 -16.80 -23.09
C MET A 132 13.36 -18.23 -22.70
N SER A 133 13.90 -18.47 -21.50
CA SER A 133 14.06 -19.84 -20.99
C SER A 133 12.72 -20.57 -20.76
N GLU A 134 11.64 -19.86 -20.43
CA GLU A 134 10.28 -20.46 -20.39
C GLU A 134 9.76 -20.73 -21.81
N VAL A 135 10.06 -19.86 -22.78
CA VAL A 135 9.71 -20.06 -24.19
C VAL A 135 10.41 -21.30 -24.76
N GLU A 136 11.71 -21.45 -24.49
CA GLU A 136 12.48 -22.65 -24.87
C GLU A 136 11.92 -23.92 -24.23
N ALA A 137 11.60 -23.88 -22.93
CA ALA A 137 10.98 -25.00 -22.24
C ALA A 137 9.60 -25.35 -22.84
N CYS A 138 8.80 -24.34 -23.16
CA CYS A 138 7.49 -24.51 -23.82
C CYS A 138 7.62 -25.13 -25.21
N PHE A 139 8.58 -24.68 -26.01
CA PHE A 139 8.87 -25.26 -27.32
C PHE A 139 9.30 -26.73 -27.19
N ALA A 140 10.22 -27.03 -26.27
CA ALA A 140 10.68 -28.39 -26.00
C ALA A 140 9.55 -29.32 -25.52
N ALA A 141 8.59 -28.78 -24.77
CA ALA A 141 7.38 -29.47 -24.31
C ALA A 141 6.24 -29.48 -25.35
N SER A 142 6.51 -29.13 -26.62
CA SER A 142 5.52 -29.09 -27.70
C SER A 142 4.30 -28.20 -27.42
N GLY A 143 4.48 -27.12 -26.65
CA GLY A 143 3.44 -26.12 -26.34
C GLY A 143 2.66 -26.36 -25.07
N GLY A 144 2.92 -27.45 -24.36
CA GLY A 144 2.18 -27.82 -23.16
C GLY A 144 0.72 -28.22 -23.44
N PRO A 145 -0.07 -28.46 -22.37
CA PRO A 145 -1.41 -29.05 -22.49
C PRO A 145 -2.46 -28.12 -23.12
N TYR A 146 -2.18 -26.83 -23.27
CA TYR A 146 -3.16 -25.83 -23.69
C TYR A 146 -3.00 -25.36 -25.16
N LEU A 147 -2.00 -25.83 -25.90
CA LEU A 147 -1.70 -25.37 -27.26
C LEU A 147 -2.91 -25.52 -28.21
N GLU A 148 -3.54 -26.68 -28.24
CA GLU A 148 -4.64 -26.96 -29.18
C GLU A 148 -5.90 -26.14 -28.86
N GLN A 149 -6.16 -25.87 -27.58
CA GLN A 149 -7.23 -24.93 -27.19
C GLN A 149 -6.95 -23.53 -27.74
N ARG A 150 -5.70 -23.05 -27.62
CA ARG A 150 -5.29 -21.74 -28.15
C ARG A 150 -5.39 -21.68 -29.68
N ARG A 151 -4.97 -22.73 -30.39
CA ARG A 151 -5.13 -22.85 -31.86
C ARG A 151 -6.59 -22.81 -32.30
N ALA A 152 -7.50 -23.34 -31.48
CA ALA A 152 -8.95 -23.27 -31.69
C ALA A 152 -9.56 -21.90 -31.35
N GLY A 153 -8.76 -20.94 -30.84
CA GLY A 153 -9.24 -19.63 -30.40
C GLY A 153 -9.89 -19.64 -29.02
N GLU A 154 -9.73 -20.71 -28.25
CA GLU A 154 -10.24 -20.83 -26.88
C GLU A 154 -9.24 -20.22 -25.88
N VAL A 155 -9.78 -19.70 -24.78
CA VAL A 155 -8.98 -19.12 -23.69
C VAL A 155 -8.88 -20.16 -22.56
N PRO A 156 -7.69 -20.71 -22.26
CA PRO A 156 -7.55 -21.81 -21.30
C PRO A 156 -7.89 -21.45 -19.85
N PHE A 157 -7.86 -20.16 -19.51
CA PHE A 157 -7.96 -19.69 -18.14
C PHE A 157 -9.01 -18.59 -17.98
N ALA A 158 -9.72 -18.60 -16.85
CA ALA A 158 -10.80 -17.66 -16.61
C ALA A 158 -10.35 -16.17 -16.46
N VAL A 159 -9.16 -15.89 -15.91
CA VAL A 159 -8.46 -14.62 -16.18
C VAL A 159 -7.38 -14.94 -17.22
N PRO A 160 -7.47 -14.41 -18.46
CA PRO A 160 -6.44 -14.61 -19.48
C PRO A 160 -5.14 -13.88 -19.13
N GLU A 161 -4.04 -14.30 -19.75
CA GLU A 161 -2.82 -13.52 -19.76
C GLU A 161 -3.04 -12.15 -20.41
N PRO A 162 -2.52 -11.04 -19.85
CA PRO A 162 -2.55 -9.77 -20.55
C PRO A 162 -1.74 -9.83 -21.86
N CYS A 163 -2.34 -9.32 -22.93
CA CYS A 163 -1.66 -9.09 -24.19
C CYS A 163 -2.16 -7.80 -24.86
N LEU A 164 -1.36 -7.28 -25.80
CA LEU A 164 -1.81 -6.24 -26.71
C LEU A 164 -2.95 -6.81 -27.57
N GLY A 165 -3.96 -6.02 -27.92
CA GLY A 165 -5.06 -6.53 -28.74
C GLY A 165 -6.28 -6.98 -27.95
N ALA A 166 -6.05 -7.52 -26.76
CA ALA A 166 -7.11 -7.91 -25.85
C ALA A 166 -7.55 -6.73 -24.97
N ALA A 167 -8.85 -6.68 -24.68
CA ALA A 167 -9.38 -5.78 -23.66
C ALA A 167 -8.86 -6.21 -22.28
N PRO A 168 -8.34 -5.29 -21.46
CA PRO A 168 -7.87 -5.59 -20.12
C PRO A 168 -9.03 -6.05 -19.21
N VAL A 169 -8.74 -6.98 -18.32
CA VAL A 169 -9.73 -7.52 -17.37
C VAL A 169 -9.73 -6.70 -16.08
N TYR A 170 -10.76 -5.90 -15.90
CA TYR A 170 -10.95 -5.12 -14.68
C TYR A 170 -11.63 -5.96 -13.59
N PRO A 171 -11.14 -5.95 -12.33
CA PRO A 171 -11.81 -6.59 -11.20
C PRO A 171 -13.26 -6.14 -10.98
N LEU A 172 -13.55 -4.84 -11.16
CA LEU A 172 -14.87 -4.23 -11.05
C LEU A 172 -15.21 -3.51 -12.38
N PRO A 173 -15.55 -4.26 -13.44
CA PRO A 173 -15.73 -3.71 -14.77
C PRO A 173 -16.89 -2.68 -14.82
N GLU A 174 -17.91 -2.85 -13.99
CA GLU A 174 -19.06 -1.93 -13.88
C GLU A 174 -18.70 -0.55 -13.30
N LYS A 175 -17.52 -0.42 -12.69
CA LYS A 175 -17.00 0.85 -12.17
C LYS A 175 -16.12 1.59 -13.17
N VAL A 176 -15.75 0.96 -14.28
CA VAL A 176 -14.93 1.59 -15.30
C VAL A 176 -15.80 2.07 -16.46
N ARG A 177 -15.77 3.37 -16.69
CA ARG A 177 -16.54 3.98 -17.78
C ARG A 177 -15.95 3.62 -19.14
N ASP A 178 -16.82 3.29 -20.07
CA ASP A 178 -16.55 3.21 -21.52
C ASP A 178 -15.47 2.19 -21.93
N VAL A 179 -15.12 1.20 -21.09
CA VAL A 179 -14.11 0.18 -21.45
C VAL A 179 -14.51 -0.60 -22.69
N GLY A 180 -15.78 -1.02 -22.76
CA GLY A 180 -16.33 -1.74 -23.92
C GLY A 180 -16.48 -0.88 -25.18
N LEU A 181 -16.31 0.45 -25.07
CA LEU A 181 -16.33 1.37 -26.21
C LEU A 181 -14.93 1.69 -26.73
N ARG A 182 -13.87 1.28 -26.01
CA ARG A 182 -12.48 1.49 -26.45
C ARG A 182 -12.10 0.44 -27.47
N SER A 183 -11.39 0.87 -28.52
CA SER A 183 -10.71 -0.05 -29.42
C SER A 183 -9.39 -0.47 -28.80
N TRP A 184 -9.10 -1.77 -28.84
CA TRP A 184 -7.88 -2.37 -28.34
C TRP A 184 -7.01 -2.90 -29.48
N THR A 185 -7.21 -2.44 -30.73
CA THR A 185 -6.51 -2.99 -31.90
C THR A 185 -4.99 -2.99 -31.70
N PRO A 186 -4.33 -4.16 -31.74
CA PRO A 186 -2.89 -4.24 -31.56
C PRO A 186 -2.14 -3.92 -32.86
N PRO A 187 -0.84 -3.59 -32.79
CA PRO A 187 0.00 -3.48 -33.98
C PRO A 187 0.22 -4.83 -34.68
N ALA A 188 0.07 -5.95 -33.97
CA ALA A 188 0.19 -7.31 -34.48
C ALA A 188 -0.79 -8.24 -33.75
N SER A 189 -1.17 -9.36 -34.35
CA SER A 189 -2.03 -10.38 -33.73
C SER A 189 -1.29 -11.71 -33.66
N PRO A 190 -1.61 -12.57 -32.68
CA PRO A 190 -0.96 -13.88 -32.59
C PRO A 190 -1.30 -14.70 -33.84
N THR A 191 -0.31 -15.42 -34.36
CA THR A 191 -0.47 -16.35 -35.47
C THR A 191 -0.41 -17.77 -34.92
N TRP A 192 -1.41 -18.58 -35.25
CA TRP A 192 -1.54 -19.96 -34.79
C TRP A 192 -1.50 -20.91 -35.99
N SER A 193 -0.79 -22.02 -35.83
CA SER A 193 -0.74 -23.09 -36.83
C SER A 193 -2.03 -23.92 -36.81
N GLU A 194 -2.25 -24.73 -37.86
CA GLU A 194 -3.36 -25.69 -37.86
C GLU A 194 -3.21 -26.73 -36.74
N ALA A 195 -4.34 -27.23 -36.25
CA ALA A 195 -4.39 -28.23 -35.18
C ALA A 195 -3.51 -29.45 -35.49
N GLY A 196 -2.75 -29.92 -34.51
CA GLY A 196 -1.82 -31.05 -34.65
C GLY A 196 -0.51 -30.77 -35.41
N SER A 197 -0.29 -29.53 -35.88
CA SER A 197 1.01 -29.12 -36.43
C SER A 197 2.09 -29.10 -35.36
N ALA A 198 3.36 -29.27 -35.74
CA ALA A 198 4.47 -29.02 -34.83
C ALA A 198 4.42 -27.57 -34.30
N ILE A 199 4.80 -27.37 -33.04
CA ILE A 199 4.84 -26.04 -32.45
C ILE A 199 5.89 -25.16 -33.15
N THR A 200 5.58 -23.87 -33.29
CA THR A 200 6.52 -22.85 -33.77
C THR A 200 7.05 -21.99 -32.61
N TRP A 201 8.15 -21.27 -32.83
CA TRP A 201 8.73 -20.39 -31.81
C TRP A 201 7.81 -19.24 -31.38
N HIS A 202 7.04 -18.68 -32.31
CA HIS A 202 6.06 -17.63 -32.00
C HIS A 202 4.86 -18.20 -31.21
N GLU A 203 4.41 -19.42 -31.51
CA GLU A 203 3.40 -20.11 -30.68
C GLU A 203 3.93 -20.41 -29.26
N ALA A 204 5.21 -20.77 -29.13
CA ALA A 204 5.83 -21.01 -27.82
C ALA A 204 5.87 -19.74 -26.95
N TRP A 205 6.16 -18.58 -27.54
CA TRP A 205 6.06 -17.29 -26.83
C TRP A 205 4.63 -17.04 -26.32
N GLU A 206 3.63 -17.23 -27.18
CA GLU A 206 2.22 -17.03 -26.81
C GLU A 206 1.75 -18.01 -25.75
N CYS A 207 2.20 -19.27 -25.81
CA CYS A 207 1.84 -20.29 -24.83
C CYS A 207 2.52 -20.04 -23.48
N ALA A 208 3.83 -19.72 -23.48
CA ALA A 208 4.64 -19.50 -22.29
C ALA A 208 4.31 -18.19 -21.56
N ARG A 209 3.64 -17.25 -22.24
CA ARG A 209 3.19 -15.98 -21.69
C ARG A 209 2.53 -16.22 -20.30
N PRO A 210 3.03 -15.58 -19.24
CA PRO A 210 2.43 -15.71 -17.92
C PRO A 210 1.24 -14.77 -17.79
N TRP A 211 0.41 -15.02 -16.78
CA TRP A 211 -0.42 -13.94 -16.25
C TRP A 211 0.49 -13.01 -15.45
N PHE A 212 0.33 -11.70 -15.61
CA PHE A 212 0.98 -10.69 -14.79
C PHE A 212 -0.01 -9.56 -14.52
N LYS A 213 0.34 -8.69 -13.58
CA LYS A 213 -0.44 -7.47 -13.32
C LYS A 213 -0.50 -6.61 -14.58
N ASP A 214 -1.71 -6.41 -15.12
CA ASP A 214 -1.88 -5.62 -16.34
C ASP A 214 -1.66 -4.12 -16.04
N PRO A 215 -0.62 -3.48 -16.61
CA PRO A 215 -0.31 -2.06 -16.34
C PRO A 215 -1.42 -1.11 -16.82
N ARG A 216 -2.33 -1.57 -17.69
CA ARG A 216 -3.47 -0.79 -18.20
C ARG A 216 -4.65 -0.77 -17.21
N VAL A 217 -4.61 -1.61 -16.17
CA VAL A 217 -5.68 -1.75 -15.17
C VAL A 217 -5.33 -0.94 -13.92
N HIS A 218 -5.97 0.22 -13.78
CA HIS A 218 -5.82 1.10 -12.61
C HIS A 218 -6.49 0.56 -11.33
N GLN A 219 -7.36 -0.45 -11.46
CA GLN A 219 -8.01 -1.07 -10.31
C GLN A 219 -7.05 -2.04 -9.61
N PRO A 220 -7.19 -2.26 -8.29
CA PRO A 220 -6.34 -3.19 -7.56
C PRO A 220 -6.48 -4.64 -8.08
N GLN A 221 -5.38 -5.23 -8.55
CA GLN A 221 -5.33 -6.61 -9.04
C GLN A 221 -4.78 -7.52 -7.95
N ARG A 222 -5.64 -7.93 -7.00
CA ARG A 222 -5.23 -8.59 -5.75
C ARG A 222 -6.03 -9.83 -5.46
N LEU A 223 -5.41 -10.75 -4.73
CA LEU A 223 -6.10 -11.77 -3.95
C LEU A 223 -6.59 -11.16 -2.63
N TYR A 224 -7.78 -11.54 -2.21
CA TYR A 224 -8.36 -11.14 -0.93
C TYR A 224 -8.80 -12.39 -0.19
N HIS A 225 -8.34 -12.55 1.05
CA HIS A 225 -8.81 -13.63 1.91
C HIS A 225 -10.34 -13.55 2.04
N PRO A 226 -11.09 -14.67 2.06
CA PRO A 226 -12.55 -14.66 2.12
C PRO A 226 -13.13 -13.78 3.25
N ASP A 227 -12.52 -13.87 4.43
CA ASP A 227 -12.88 -13.05 5.61
C ASP A 227 -12.36 -11.59 5.56
N GLY A 228 -11.63 -11.20 4.52
CA GLY A 228 -11.23 -9.81 4.26
C GLY A 228 -10.08 -9.24 5.09
N TRP A 229 -9.43 -10.02 5.96
CA TRP A 229 -8.33 -9.58 6.84
C TRP A 229 -6.93 -9.63 6.20
N ALA A 230 -6.77 -10.31 5.07
CA ALA A 230 -5.50 -10.38 4.33
C ALA A 230 -5.69 -10.11 2.83
N SER A 231 -4.66 -9.55 2.18
CA SER A 231 -4.63 -9.35 0.73
C SER A 231 -3.20 -9.36 0.18
N GLY A 232 -3.06 -9.77 -1.08
CA GLY A 232 -1.78 -9.88 -1.77
C GLY A 232 -1.91 -9.47 -3.23
N GLU A 233 -0.86 -8.84 -3.77
CA GLU A 233 -0.75 -8.48 -5.18
C GLU A 233 0.38 -9.36 -5.74
N LEU A 234 0.06 -10.22 -6.70
CA LEU A 234 1.02 -11.08 -7.38
C LEU A 234 1.62 -10.29 -8.54
N ASP A 235 2.92 -10.45 -8.79
CA ASP A 235 3.57 -9.84 -9.96
C ASP A 235 3.28 -10.70 -11.20
N MET A 236 3.54 -12.01 -11.10
CA MET A 236 3.43 -12.93 -12.23
C MET A 236 3.05 -14.36 -11.81
N VAL A 237 2.32 -15.07 -12.67
CA VAL A 237 1.91 -16.47 -12.51
C VAL A 237 2.15 -17.23 -13.81
N LEU A 238 3.07 -18.18 -13.77
CA LEU A 238 3.32 -19.14 -14.85
C LEU A 238 2.40 -20.35 -14.69
N ARG A 239 1.85 -20.81 -15.82
CA ARG A 239 0.87 -21.91 -15.86
C ARG A 239 0.78 -22.61 -17.22
N TRP A 240 1.73 -22.37 -18.11
CA TRP A 240 1.67 -22.83 -19.50
C TRP A 240 1.80 -24.36 -19.62
N ASP A 241 2.50 -24.99 -18.69
CA ASP A 241 2.80 -26.42 -18.60
C ASP A 241 1.73 -27.22 -17.83
N GLY A 242 0.71 -26.54 -17.29
CA GLY A 242 -0.29 -27.13 -16.41
C GLY A 242 0.02 -27.02 -14.92
N HIS A 243 1.20 -26.52 -14.56
CA HIS A 243 1.64 -26.32 -13.18
C HIS A 243 1.63 -24.82 -12.82
N VAL A 244 1.05 -24.47 -11.67
CA VAL A 244 0.98 -23.08 -11.21
C VAL A 244 2.25 -22.71 -10.48
N ARG A 245 3.03 -21.78 -11.04
CA ARG A 245 4.23 -21.22 -10.41
C ARG A 245 4.03 -19.72 -10.14
N LEU A 246 4.19 -19.32 -8.88
CA LEU A 246 4.12 -17.91 -8.47
C LEU A 246 5.50 -17.27 -8.64
N VAL A 247 5.56 -16.12 -9.29
CA VAL A 247 6.82 -15.40 -9.51
C VAL A 247 6.71 -13.97 -8.99
N ASP A 248 7.71 -13.55 -8.23
CA ASP A 248 7.87 -12.19 -7.75
C ASP A 248 9.11 -11.55 -8.39
N ILE A 249 8.95 -10.36 -8.96
CA ILE A 249 9.97 -9.69 -9.77
C ILE A 249 10.76 -8.74 -8.88
N LYS A 250 12.09 -8.88 -8.88
CA LYS A 250 13.01 -8.03 -8.15
C LYS A 250 13.96 -7.33 -9.09
N LEU A 251 14.11 -6.03 -8.87
CA LEU A 251 15.01 -5.20 -9.66
C LEU A 251 16.49 -5.58 -9.50
N GLY A 252 16.92 -5.86 -8.27
CA GLY A 252 18.32 -6.02 -7.91
C GLY A 252 18.83 -7.46 -8.03
N THR A 253 19.70 -7.85 -7.10
CA THR A 253 20.35 -9.17 -7.08
C THR A 253 19.87 -10.02 -5.88
N PRO A 254 20.03 -11.36 -5.93
CA PRO A 254 19.65 -12.24 -4.81
C PRO A 254 20.57 -12.11 -3.58
N HIS A 255 21.64 -11.32 -3.67
CA HIS A 255 22.63 -11.15 -2.60
C HIS A 255 22.35 -9.93 -1.69
N SER A 256 21.24 -9.21 -1.92
CA SER A 256 20.90 -8.04 -1.10
C SER A 256 20.39 -8.44 0.29
N ALA A 257 20.52 -7.55 1.29
CA ALA A 257 20.01 -7.79 2.64
C ALA A 257 18.47 -8.02 2.70
N PHE A 258 17.74 -7.68 1.64
CA PHE A 258 16.29 -7.89 1.53
C PHE A 258 15.92 -9.24 0.88
N SER A 259 16.87 -9.96 0.26
CA SER A 259 16.57 -11.19 -0.47
C SER A 259 16.06 -12.32 0.44
N THR A 260 16.53 -12.37 1.68
CA THR A 260 16.07 -13.34 2.70
C THR A 260 14.59 -13.19 3.04
N SER A 261 13.98 -12.02 2.77
CA SER A 261 12.55 -11.80 3.00
C SER A 261 11.67 -12.30 1.86
N LEU A 262 12.24 -12.62 0.69
CA LEU A 262 11.46 -13.01 -0.48
C LEU A 262 10.75 -14.35 -0.29
N GLU A 263 11.39 -15.31 0.36
CA GLU A 263 10.75 -16.59 0.66
C GLU A 263 9.49 -16.39 1.51
N HIS A 264 9.56 -15.57 2.56
CA HIS A 264 8.38 -15.25 3.38
C HIS A 264 7.28 -14.56 2.57
N GLN A 265 7.65 -13.70 1.62
CA GLN A 265 6.71 -13.04 0.72
C GLN A 265 5.99 -14.04 -0.19
N LEU A 266 6.73 -14.93 -0.85
CA LEU A 266 6.20 -15.96 -1.73
C LEU A 266 5.36 -16.99 -0.97
N ARG A 267 5.80 -17.42 0.22
CA ARG A 267 5.01 -18.32 1.10
C ARG A 267 3.67 -17.70 1.49
N PHE A 268 3.64 -16.39 1.78
CA PHE A 268 2.39 -15.68 2.04
C PHE A 268 1.47 -15.70 0.82
N TYR A 269 2.01 -15.50 -0.39
CA TYR A 269 1.23 -15.56 -1.62
C TYR A 269 0.72 -16.97 -1.95
N ALA A 270 1.52 -18.01 -1.72
CA ALA A 270 1.10 -19.41 -1.89
C ALA A 270 -0.02 -19.78 -0.91
N TRP A 271 0.08 -19.37 0.35
CA TRP A 271 -1.01 -19.51 1.32
C TRP A 271 -2.26 -18.74 0.89
N LEU A 272 -2.12 -17.48 0.48
CA LEU A 272 -3.28 -16.69 0.07
C LEU A 272 -3.93 -17.24 -1.21
N TRP A 273 -3.14 -17.84 -2.11
CA TRP A 273 -3.65 -18.59 -3.24
C TRP A 273 -4.54 -19.73 -2.76
N HIS A 274 -4.04 -20.57 -1.84
CA HIS A 274 -4.80 -21.68 -1.25
C HIS A 274 -6.14 -21.25 -0.65
N GLU A 275 -6.13 -20.20 0.18
CA GLU A 275 -7.35 -19.64 0.81
C GLU A 275 -8.36 -19.07 -0.19
N THR A 276 -7.92 -18.73 -1.40
CA THR A 276 -8.76 -18.07 -2.43
C THR A 276 -9.12 -18.99 -3.60
N HIS A 277 -8.52 -20.18 -3.67
CA HIS A 277 -8.65 -21.11 -4.79
C HIS A 277 -9.15 -22.49 -4.32
N GLY A 278 -10.06 -22.53 -3.35
CA GLY A 278 -10.70 -23.79 -2.94
C GLY A 278 -9.74 -24.83 -2.37
N GLY A 279 -8.62 -24.40 -1.80
CA GLY A 279 -7.60 -25.28 -1.26
C GLY A 279 -6.53 -25.74 -2.27
N ASP A 280 -6.49 -25.18 -3.47
CA ASP A 280 -5.43 -25.45 -4.44
C ASP A 280 -4.04 -25.09 -3.89
N ILE A 281 -3.03 -25.86 -4.25
CA ILE A 281 -1.63 -25.63 -3.86
C ILE A 281 -0.83 -25.34 -5.13
N VAL A 282 0.06 -24.36 -5.05
CA VAL A 282 0.95 -23.99 -6.16
C VAL A 282 2.12 -24.98 -6.27
N ASP A 283 2.54 -25.26 -7.49
CA ASP A 283 3.62 -26.22 -7.79
C ASP A 283 5.02 -25.64 -7.57
N GLY A 284 5.16 -24.32 -7.62
CA GLY A 284 6.45 -23.66 -7.43
C GLY A 284 6.36 -22.18 -7.07
N MET A 285 7.46 -21.66 -6.54
CA MET A 285 7.64 -20.25 -6.20
C MET A 285 9.02 -19.79 -6.66
N GLU A 286 9.09 -18.65 -7.35
CA GLU A 286 10.35 -18.12 -7.87
C GLU A 286 10.51 -16.62 -7.62
N GLY A 287 11.75 -16.20 -7.37
CA GLY A 287 12.17 -14.80 -7.44
C GLY A 287 12.95 -14.54 -8.71
N TRP A 288 12.51 -13.60 -9.55
CA TRP A 288 13.21 -13.22 -10.78
C TRP A 288 13.98 -11.91 -10.56
N TYR A 289 15.30 -11.98 -10.61
CA TYR A 289 16.21 -10.86 -10.34
C TYR A 289 16.73 -10.26 -11.65
N LEU A 290 16.08 -9.18 -12.08
CA LEU A 290 16.27 -8.63 -13.43
C LEU A 290 17.69 -8.12 -13.69
N GLU A 291 18.33 -7.48 -12.70
CA GLU A 291 19.72 -7.01 -12.84
C GLU A 291 20.75 -8.14 -12.94
N ALA A 292 20.50 -9.26 -12.27
CA ALA A 292 21.38 -10.42 -12.34
C ALA A 292 21.04 -11.34 -13.53
N GLY A 293 19.84 -11.26 -14.09
CA GLY A 293 19.32 -12.26 -15.01
C GLY A 293 19.17 -13.64 -14.35
N GLU A 294 18.96 -13.67 -13.03
CA GLU A 294 18.95 -14.88 -12.22
C GLU A 294 17.54 -15.18 -11.69
N ARG A 295 17.19 -16.46 -11.67
CA ARG A 295 15.99 -16.96 -10.97
C ARG A 295 16.40 -17.74 -9.72
N VAL A 296 15.67 -17.53 -8.63
CA VAL A 296 15.85 -18.27 -7.38
C VAL A 296 14.55 -19.01 -7.06
N GLY A 297 14.60 -20.34 -7.01
CA GLY A 297 13.46 -21.18 -6.68
C GLY A 297 13.32 -21.41 -5.17
N TYR A 298 12.07 -21.48 -4.71
CA TYR A 298 11.70 -21.79 -3.33
C TYR A 298 10.67 -22.92 -3.30
N SER A 299 10.73 -23.75 -2.26
CA SER A 299 9.76 -24.85 -2.09
C SER A 299 8.41 -24.30 -1.61
N PRO A 300 7.29 -24.57 -2.30
CA PRO A 300 5.97 -24.14 -1.85
C PRO A 300 5.56 -24.86 -0.56
N PRO A 301 4.77 -24.20 0.31
CA PRO A 301 4.16 -24.86 1.47
C PRO A 301 3.22 -25.98 1.02
N ARG A 302 3.16 -27.06 1.80
CA ARG A 302 2.26 -28.21 1.56
C ARG A 302 0.92 -28.02 2.26
N GLY A 303 -0.05 -28.89 1.96
CA GLY A 303 -1.40 -28.81 2.54
C GLY A 303 -1.42 -28.77 4.07
N ASP A 304 -0.62 -29.61 4.72
CA ASP A 304 -0.51 -29.63 6.19
C ASP A 304 0.07 -28.32 6.76
N ASP A 305 0.93 -27.63 6.00
CA ASP A 305 1.52 -26.35 6.40
C ASP A 305 0.49 -25.21 6.36
N MET A 306 -0.56 -25.30 5.52
CA MET A 306 -1.51 -24.20 5.29
C MET A 306 -2.29 -23.84 6.56
N VAL A 307 -2.63 -24.82 7.39
CA VAL A 307 -3.33 -24.60 8.68
C VAL A 307 -2.42 -23.87 9.67
N GLU A 308 -1.15 -24.25 9.72
CA GLU A 308 -0.14 -23.59 10.55
C GLU A 308 0.13 -22.16 10.08
N LEU A 309 0.24 -21.95 8.77
CA LEU A 309 0.40 -20.62 8.15
C LEU A 309 -0.80 -19.72 8.47
N THR A 310 -2.03 -20.24 8.36
CA THR A 310 -3.24 -19.50 8.73
C THR A 310 -3.18 -19.04 10.19
N THR A 311 -2.87 -19.96 11.10
CA THR A 311 -2.76 -19.66 12.54
C THR A 311 -1.68 -18.60 12.81
N THR A 312 -0.51 -18.77 12.17
CA THR A 312 0.64 -17.87 12.30
C THR A 312 0.33 -16.47 11.80
N TYR A 313 -0.24 -16.35 10.60
CA TYR A 313 -0.58 -15.08 10.00
C TYR A 313 -1.72 -14.37 10.74
N GLN A 314 -2.70 -15.11 11.27
CA GLN A 314 -3.72 -14.52 12.15
C GLN A 314 -3.11 -13.99 13.46
N ALA A 315 -2.13 -14.70 14.04
CA ALA A 315 -1.43 -14.24 15.25
C ALA A 315 -0.67 -12.94 14.97
N HIS A 316 0.09 -12.88 13.88
CA HIS A 316 0.76 -11.65 13.45
C HIS A 316 -0.22 -10.52 13.16
N TYR A 317 -1.31 -10.82 12.46
CA TYR A 317 -2.36 -9.86 12.18
C TYR A 317 -2.92 -9.25 13.46
N LYS A 318 -3.29 -10.06 14.45
CA LYS A 318 -3.79 -9.60 15.76
C LYS A 318 -2.75 -8.78 16.53
N ALA A 319 -1.49 -9.21 16.52
CA ALA A 319 -0.39 -8.46 17.14
C ALA A 319 -0.20 -7.09 16.47
N MET A 320 -0.30 -7.03 15.15
CA MET A 320 -0.26 -5.80 14.38
C MET A 320 -1.47 -4.90 14.68
N GLN A 321 -2.67 -5.45 14.89
CA GLN A 321 -3.84 -4.63 15.29
C GLN A 321 -3.74 -4.07 16.72
N SER A 322 -2.90 -4.66 17.58
CA SER A 322 -2.78 -4.29 19.00
C SER A 322 -1.63 -3.30 19.26
N HIS A 323 -1.32 -2.44 18.30
CA HIS A 323 -0.23 -1.47 18.41
C HIS A 323 -0.61 -0.24 19.24
N ASP A 324 0.39 0.55 19.64
CA ASP A 324 0.18 1.82 20.34
C ASP A 324 -0.70 2.78 19.53
N ALA A 325 -1.70 3.37 20.18
CA ALA A 325 -2.65 4.30 19.58
C ALA A 325 -2.63 5.65 20.31
N GLY A 326 -3.23 6.67 19.70
CA GLY A 326 -3.25 8.03 20.23
C GLY A 326 -2.20 8.94 19.59
N VAL A 327 -1.57 9.79 20.41
CA VAL A 327 -0.47 10.66 19.99
C VAL A 327 0.84 9.91 20.17
N MET A 328 1.63 9.78 19.10
CA MET A 328 2.80 8.92 19.09
C MET A 328 4.02 9.65 19.63
N ALA A 329 4.64 9.11 20.68
CA ALA A 329 5.92 9.60 21.18
C ALA A 329 7.06 9.30 20.18
N PHE A 330 7.95 10.26 20.00
CA PHE A 330 9.14 10.14 19.17
C PHE A 330 10.19 11.20 19.58
N PRO A 331 11.48 10.84 19.72
CA PRO A 331 12.10 9.53 19.46
C PRO A 331 11.71 8.44 20.48
N ALA A 332 12.13 7.20 20.21
CA ALA A 332 11.91 6.09 21.14
C ALA A 332 12.77 6.24 22.42
N PRO A 333 12.34 5.72 23.58
CA PRO A 333 13.26 5.34 24.64
C PRO A 333 14.30 4.33 24.12
N ALA A 334 15.54 4.42 24.61
CA ALA A 334 16.66 3.59 24.15
C ALA A 334 16.40 2.08 24.32
N GLU A 335 15.60 1.70 25.31
CA GLU A 335 15.23 0.32 25.63
C GLU A 335 14.25 -0.27 24.62
N THR A 336 13.53 0.59 23.88
CA THR A 336 12.47 0.18 22.94
C THR A 336 12.85 0.44 21.47
N ALA A 337 13.89 1.23 21.23
CA ALA A 337 14.46 1.43 19.91
C ALA A 337 15.04 0.12 19.38
N CYS A 338 14.95 -0.12 18.06
CA CYS A 338 15.72 -1.22 17.48
C CYS A 338 17.18 -0.80 17.29
N ASP A 339 18.08 -1.79 17.20
CA ASP A 339 19.52 -1.58 16.98
C ASP A 339 19.86 -0.91 15.63
N GLY A 340 18.95 -1.03 14.65
CA GLY A 340 19.13 -0.46 13.32
C GLY A 340 19.76 -1.41 12.30
N GLU A 341 20.11 -2.63 12.70
CA GLU A 341 20.86 -3.59 11.88
C GLU A 341 19.97 -4.26 10.82
N ALA A 342 18.69 -4.44 11.11
CA ALA A 342 17.76 -5.07 10.17
C ALA A 342 17.51 -4.22 8.91
N ALA A 343 17.32 -4.90 7.77
CA ALA A 343 17.17 -4.25 6.48
C ALA A 343 16.01 -3.24 6.44
N GLY A 344 16.36 -1.98 6.12
CA GLY A 344 15.43 -0.86 6.03
C GLY A 344 15.12 -0.17 7.37
N CYS A 345 15.69 -0.63 8.48
CA CYS A 345 15.64 0.11 9.74
C CYS A 345 16.22 1.52 9.58
N GLY A 346 15.63 2.46 10.31
CA GLY A 346 15.86 3.89 10.16
C GLY A 346 15.21 4.70 11.27
N TRP A 347 14.05 5.29 11.00
CA TRP A 347 13.29 6.04 12.01
C TRP A 347 13.01 5.23 13.29
N CYS A 348 12.84 3.92 13.15
CA CYS A 348 12.64 2.99 14.26
C CYS A 348 13.84 2.82 15.20
N SER A 349 15.06 3.16 14.77
CA SER A 349 16.25 3.13 15.62
C SER A 349 16.65 4.51 16.17
N VAL A 350 15.91 5.57 15.84
CA VAL A 350 16.11 6.89 16.46
C VAL A 350 15.62 6.81 17.91
N ALA A 351 16.56 7.00 18.83
CA ALA A 351 16.33 6.91 20.26
C ALA A 351 16.87 8.11 21.01
N ARG A 352 16.27 8.38 22.17
CA ARG A 352 16.77 9.34 23.14
C ARG A 352 16.58 8.79 24.54
N THR A 353 17.65 8.82 25.34
CA THR A 353 17.64 8.42 26.74
C THR A 353 17.04 9.53 27.62
N ASP A 354 16.65 9.18 28.84
CA ASP A 354 16.05 10.13 29.80
C ASP A 354 17.00 11.28 30.19
N ASP A 355 18.32 11.05 30.16
CA ASP A 355 19.35 12.09 30.36
C ASP A 355 19.61 12.94 29.10
N GLY A 356 18.87 12.67 28.01
CA GLY A 356 18.84 13.48 26.79
C GLY A 356 19.86 13.07 25.73
N ALA A 357 20.63 12.00 25.93
CA ALA A 357 21.58 11.49 24.94
C ALA A 357 20.87 10.86 23.74
N TRP A 358 21.42 11.07 22.55
CA TRP A 358 20.83 10.64 21.29
C TRP A 358 21.51 9.39 20.73
N SER A 359 20.71 8.45 20.22
CA SER A 359 21.15 7.42 19.28
C SER A 359 20.39 7.63 17.96
N VAL A 360 21.11 7.96 16.89
CA VAL A 360 20.51 8.35 15.60
C VAL A 360 21.35 7.76 14.48
N PRO A 361 20.74 7.09 13.49
CA PRO A 361 21.48 6.67 12.30
C PRO A 361 22.03 7.86 11.53
N GLU A 362 23.21 7.71 10.91
CA GLU A 362 23.94 8.79 10.20
C GLU A 362 23.05 9.58 9.24
N ARG A 363 22.22 8.90 8.44
CA ARG A 363 21.30 9.54 7.47
C ARG A 363 20.23 10.43 8.09
N PHE A 364 20.06 10.39 9.40
CA PHE A 364 19.11 11.16 10.19
C PHE A 364 19.79 12.06 11.23
N GLU A 365 21.13 12.18 11.20
CA GLU A 365 21.90 12.96 12.17
C GLU A 365 21.47 14.44 12.22
N TRP A 366 20.96 14.96 11.10
CA TRP A 366 20.41 16.31 10.99
C TRP A 366 19.29 16.61 12.01
N ILE A 367 18.58 15.60 12.52
CA ILE A 367 17.55 15.78 13.56
C ILE A 367 18.15 16.37 14.83
N ARG A 368 19.39 16.01 15.19
CA ARG A 368 20.06 16.53 16.38
C ARG A 368 20.37 18.02 16.30
N SER A 369 20.44 18.54 15.07
CA SER A 369 20.69 19.95 14.77
C SER A 369 19.41 20.78 14.71
N LEU A 370 18.23 20.14 14.80
CA LEU A 370 16.96 20.86 14.77
C LEU A 370 16.82 21.72 16.04
N PRO A 371 16.41 23.00 15.88
CA PRO A 371 16.12 23.86 17.02
C PRO A 371 15.05 23.28 17.94
N GLU A 372 15.10 23.66 19.21
CA GLU A 372 14.04 23.33 20.16
C GLU A 372 12.74 24.04 19.77
N VAL A 373 11.64 23.29 19.70
CA VAL A 373 10.32 23.84 19.37
C VAL A 373 9.75 24.59 20.57
N ARG A 374 9.93 25.91 20.58
CA ARG A 374 9.34 26.77 21.62
C ARG A 374 7.86 27.00 21.36
N MET A 375 7.02 26.47 22.25
CA MET A 375 5.57 26.67 22.26
C MET A 375 5.21 28.03 22.86
N ARG A 376 4.35 28.78 22.19
CA ARG A 376 3.72 30.01 22.70
C ARG A 376 2.26 30.00 22.29
N PRO A 377 1.36 30.61 23.09
CA PRO A 377 -0.02 30.79 22.67
C PRO A 377 -0.08 31.41 21.26
N PRO A 378 -0.90 30.86 20.34
CA PRO A 378 -1.99 29.91 20.59
C PRO A 378 -1.62 28.41 20.40
N TYR A 379 -0.35 28.07 20.23
CA TYR A 379 0.12 26.71 19.95
C TYR A 379 0.24 25.84 21.20
N ALA A 380 -0.02 24.54 21.05
CA ALA A 380 0.15 23.53 22.09
C ALA A 380 1.05 22.37 21.59
N PRO A 381 1.77 21.69 22.50
CA PRO A 381 2.42 20.41 22.21
C PRO A 381 1.43 19.39 21.65
N LEU A 382 1.92 18.50 20.78
CA LEU A 382 1.09 17.42 20.20
C LEU A 382 0.56 16.49 21.28
N GLY A 383 1.36 16.19 22.32
CA GLY A 383 0.93 15.38 23.47
C GLY A 383 -0.21 15.99 24.30
N GLU A 384 -0.47 17.30 24.15
CA GLU A 384 -1.58 18.00 24.82
C GLU A 384 -2.82 18.16 23.91
N VAL A 385 -2.76 17.72 22.65
CA VAL A 385 -3.93 17.65 21.77
C VAL A 385 -4.93 16.68 22.38
N GLN A 386 -6.23 17.04 22.37
CA GLN A 386 -7.26 16.20 22.96
C GLN A 386 -7.24 14.80 22.33
N GLY A 387 -6.86 13.82 23.15
CA GLY A 387 -6.88 12.41 22.79
C GLY A 387 -8.28 11.83 22.81
N ARG A 388 -8.37 10.58 23.26
CA ARG A 388 -9.65 9.88 23.40
C ARG A 388 -10.53 10.54 24.47
N VAL A 389 -11.85 10.48 24.27
CA VAL A 389 -12.85 11.11 25.11
C VAL A 389 -13.91 10.10 25.55
N ALA A 390 -14.43 10.30 26.77
CA ALA A 390 -15.64 9.64 27.21
C ALA A 390 -16.85 10.56 27.05
N VAL A 391 -17.97 10.03 26.56
CA VAL A 391 -19.21 10.81 26.35
C VAL A 391 -20.41 9.95 26.75
N THR A 392 -21.41 10.56 27.38
CA THR A 392 -22.69 9.90 27.69
C THR A 392 -23.80 10.52 26.87
N GLY A 393 -24.69 9.69 26.32
CA GLY A 393 -25.81 10.14 25.49
C GLY A 393 -26.70 8.97 25.08
N ARG A 394 -27.73 9.28 24.29
CA ARG A 394 -28.60 8.26 23.69
C ARG A 394 -28.15 7.95 22.28
N LEU A 395 -27.83 6.69 21.99
CA LEU A 395 -27.49 6.25 20.64
C LEU A 395 -28.79 6.06 19.86
N THR A 396 -28.93 6.69 18.70
CA THR A 396 -30.13 6.67 17.85
C THR A 396 -29.72 6.63 16.39
N GLY A 397 -30.65 6.25 15.49
CA GLY A 397 -30.47 6.38 14.04
C GLY A 397 -29.19 5.75 13.48
N ALA A 398 -29.26 4.48 13.07
CA ALA A 398 -28.15 3.75 12.46
C ALA A 398 -28.16 3.83 10.93
N TRP A 399 -26.97 3.82 10.33
CA TRP A 399 -26.80 3.64 8.89
C TRP A 399 -25.51 2.88 8.57
N GLY A 400 -25.39 2.53 7.31
CA GLY A 400 -24.19 1.91 6.77
C GLY A 400 -24.35 0.41 6.52
N PRO A 401 -23.32 -0.23 5.95
CA PRO A 401 -22.04 0.38 5.59
C PRO A 401 -22.18 1.45 4.49
N MET A 402 -21.68 2.68 4.74
CA MET A 402 -21.70 3.80 3.77
C MET A 402 -20.30 4.42 3.63
N PRO A 403 -19.96 5.00 2.46
CA PRO A 403 -18.65 5.61 2.25
C PRO A 403 -18.35 6.77 3.23
N ASN A 404 -17.25 6.65 3.98
CA ASN A 404 -16.67 7.72 4.82
C ASN A 404 -15.96 8.77 3.93
N HIS A 405 -15.22 9.68 4.57
CA HIS A 405 -14.45 10.71 3.87
C HIS A 405 -13.29 10.19 3.01
N PHE A 406 -12.81 8.97 3.30
CA PHE A 406 -11.89 8.21 2.45
C PHE A 406 -12.62 7.36 1.41
N ALA A 407 -13.96 7.38 1.36
CA ALA A 407 -14.82 6.51 0.55
C ALA A 407 -14.77 5.01 0.88
N GLU A 408 -14.38 4.70 2.11
CA GLU A 408 -14.41 3.37 2.71
C GLU A 408 -15.76 3.14 3.39
N HIS A 409 -16.35 1.95 3.25
CA HIS A 409 -17.68 1.71 3.79
C HIS A 409 -17.62 1.42 5.29
N VAL A 410 -18.25 2.27 6.08
CA VAL A 410 -18.27 2.21 7.54
C VAL A 410 -19.70 2.24 8.07
N LEU A 411 -19.90 1.65 9.24
CA LEU A 411 -21.10 1.82 10.05
C LEU A 411 -21.10 3.21 10.69
N GLY A 412 -22.29 3.79 10.82
CA GLY A 412 -22.48 5.02 11.56
C GLY A 412 -23.79 5.05 12.33
N ALA A 413 -23.86 5.94 13.30
CA ALA A 413 -25.01 6.19 14.16
C ALA A 413 -25.03 7.67 14.63
N VAL A 414 -26.13 8.10 15.25
CA VAL A 414 -26.23 9.41 15.91
C VAL A 414 -26.18 9.25 17.42
N LEU A 415 -25.29 9.97 18.08
CA LEU A 415 -25.34 10.13 19.53
C LEU A 415 -26.06 11.44 19.87
N VAL A 416 -27.08 11.36 20.71
CA VAL A 416 -27.91 12.51 21.13
C VAL A 416 -27.62 12.82 22.59
N VAL A 417 -27.24 14.08 22.87
CA VAL A 417 -27.00 14.57 24.24
C VAL A 417 -27.81 15.85 24.44
N GLY A 418 -28.92 15.74 25.16
CA GLY A 418 -29.90 16.83 25.26
C GLY A 418 -30.49 17.17 23.88
N GLN A 419 -30.19 18.36 23.37
CA GLN A 419 -30.61 18.81 22.03
C GLN A 419 -29.49 18.70 20.98
N GLN A 420 -28.30 18.24 21.36
CA GLN A 420 -27.16 18.15 20.46
C GLN A 420 -27.10 16.77 19.80
N HIS A 421 -26.84 16.75 18.51
CA HIS A 421 -26.69 15.54 17.71
C HIS A 421 -25.26 15.50 17.19
N ILE A 422 -24.54 14.40 17.46
CA ILE A 422 -23.19 14.18 16.95
C ILE A 422 -23.15 12.85 16.18
N THR A 423 -22.48 12.85 15.03
CA THR A 423 -22.25 11.61 14.29
C THR A 423 -21.21 10.75 15.02
N LEU A 424 -21.58 9.49 15.23
CA LEU A 424 -20.69 8.41 15.63
C LEU A 424 -20.42 7.54 14.38
N GLU A 425 -19.17 7.23 14.08
CA GLU A 425 -18.78 6.51 12.87
C GLU A 425 -17.60 5.58 13.17
N GLU A 426 -17.49 4.43 12.50
CA GLU A 426 -16.24 3.66 12.61
C GLU A 426 -15.06 4.47 12.07
N SER A 427 -13.91 4.37 12.74
CA SER A 427 -12.67 5.05 12.30
C SER A 427 -12.14 4.49 10.97
N GLU A 428 -12.39 3.20 10.72
CA GLU A 428 -12.14 2.50 9.47
C GLU A 428 -13.12 1.32 9.32
N PRO A 429 -13.28 0.73 8.12
CA PRO A 429 -14.24 -0.36 7.90
C PRO A 429 -14.04 -1.54 8.84
N GLY A 430 -15.08 -1.91 9.58
CA GLY A 430 -15.04 -3.05 10.49
C GLY A 430 -14.25 -2.79 11.76
N ALA A 431 -13.88 -1.54 12.05
CA ALA A 431 -13.20 -1.19 13.30
C ALA A 431 -14.11 -1.35 14.53
N TYR A 432 -15.44 -1.31 14.34
CA TYR A 432 -16.42 -1.56 15.39
C TYR A 432 -17.70 -2.18 14.79
N PRO A 433 -17.70 -3.50 14.48
CA PRO A 433 -18.81 -4.17 13.81
C PRO A 433 -20.13 -4.12 14.59
N ASP A 434 -20.04 -4.05 15.91
CA ASP A 434 -21.17 -4.11 16.85
C ASP A 434 -21.76 -2.71 17.15
N LEU A 435 -21.46 -1.70 16.31
CA LEU A 435 -21.85 -0.30 16.56
C LEU A 435 -23.37 -0.14 16.70
N HIS A 436 -24.13 -1.01 16.04
CA HIS A 436 -25.59 -0.92 15.98
C HIS A 436 -26.31 -1.67 17.10
N ASP A 437 -25.61 -2.47 17.91
CA ASP A 437 -26.21 -3.36 18.90
C ASP A 437 -26.95 -2.62 20.03
N LEU A 438 -26.50 -1.40 20.34
CA LEU A 438 -27.04 -0.57 21.42
C LEU A 438 -27.85 0.63 20.92
N VAL A 439 -28.32 0.59 19.66
CA VAL A 439 -29.15 1.66 19.09
C VAL A 439 -30.48 1.75 19.84
N GLU A 440 -30.99 2.98 19.96
CA GLU A 440 -32.13 3.41 20.77
C GLU A 440 -31.96 3.36 22.29
N GLN A 441 -30.74 3.12 22.79
CA GLN A 441 -30.43 3.00 24.21
C GLN A 441 -29.55 4.14 24.73
N ASP A 442 -29.64 4.42 26.04
CA ASP A 442 -28.72 5.33 26.73
C ASP A 442 -27.37 4.62 26.96
N VAL A 443 -26.30 5.25 26.51
CA VAL A 443 -24.96 4.65 26.47
C VAL A 443 -23.90 5.56 27.08
N VAL A 444 -22.82 4.94 27.55
CA VAL A 444 -21.54 5.58 27.87
C VAL A 444 -20.53 5.08 26.86
N LEU A 445 -19.95 6.01 26.12
CA LEU A 445 -18.82 5.78 25.24
C LEU A 445 -17.56 6.02 26.05
N PHE A 446 -16.69 5.02 26.08
CA PHE A 446 -15.34 5.09 26.61
C PHE A 446 -14.37 5.16 25.45
N ASP A 447 -13.37 6.03 25.57
CA ASP A 447 -12.22 6.04 24.69
C ASP A 447 -12.54 6.31 23.20
N ALA A 448 -13.60 7.08 22.92
CA ALA A 448 -13.97 7.50 21.57
C ALA A 448 -13.03 8.59 21.03
N LEU A 449 -12.88 8.68 19.71
CA LEU A 449 -11.92 9.56 19.05
C LEU A 449 -12.60 10.85 18.53
N PRO A 450 -12.28 12.04 19.06
CA PRO A 450 -12.93 13.28 18.63
C PRO A 450 -12.39 13.77 17.28
N GLY A 451 -13.26 14.23 16.37
CA GLY A 451 -12.80 14.81 15.11
C GLY A 451 -13.82 15.68 14.41
N VAL A 452 -13.52 16.04 13.15
CA VAL A 452 -14.39 16.89 12.33
C VAL A 452 -14.46 16.41 10.88
N TRP A 453 -15.66 16.51 10.31
CA TRP A 453 -15.85 16.38 8.88
C TRP A 453 -16.89 17.36 8.38
N ARG A 454 -16.55 18.11 7.32
CA ARG A 454 -17.42 19.15 6.73
C ARG A 454 -18.00 20.08 7.81
N ASP A 455 -17.13 20.53 8.72
CA ASP A 455 -17.47 21.40 9.85
C ASP A 455 -18.42 20.84 10.91
N GLN A 456 -18.75 19.57 10.83
CA GLN A 456 -19.54 18.90 11.87
C GLN A 456 -18.60 18.11 12.77
N ALA A 457 -18.73 18.33 14.08
CA ALA A 457 -18.04 17.51 15.08
C ALA A 457 -18.50 16.06 14.94
N ARG A 458 -17.57 15.14 15.18
CA ARG A 458 -17.79 13.69 15.11
C ARG A 458 -17.04 12.97 16.20
N LEU A 459 -17.52 11.78 16.52
CA LEU A 459 -16.79 10.79 17.30
C LEU A 459 -16.53 9.59 16.39
N TYR A 460 -15.29 9.11 16.38
CA TYR A 460 -14.93 7.87 15.71
C TYR A 460 -14.76 6.76 16.75
N VAL A 461 -15.10 5.54 16.37
CA VAL A 461 -14.97 4.34 17.19
C VAL A 461 -14.03 3.32 16.54
N ASP A 462 -13.34 2.56 17.37
CA ASP A 462 -12.43 1.49 16.96
C ASP A 462 -12.41 0.37 18.01
N ALA A 463 -11.60 -0.66 17.78
CA ALA A 463 -11.52 -1.84 18.65
C ALA A 463 -11.14 -1.54 20.12
N THR A 464 -10.62 -0.36 20.42
CA THR A 464 -10.30 0.06 21.80
C THR A 464 -11.42 0.86 22.45
N THR A 465 -12.35 1.38 21.66
CA THR A 465 -13.55 2.06 22.15
C THR A 465 -14.45 1.05 22.85
N GLN A 466 -15.14 1.45 23.93
CA GLN A 466 -16.20 0.63 24.51
C GLN A 466 -17.50 1.42 24.53
N ILE A 467 -18.57 0.81 24.04
CA ILE A 467 -19.93 1.35 24.17
C ILE A 467 -20.68 0.45 25.14
N LYS A 468 -21.04 0.99 26.30
CA LYS A 468 -21.78 0.27 27.34
C LYS A 468 -23.13 0.93 27.56
N GLN A 469 -24.14 0.13 27.90
CA GLN A 469 -25.41 0.68 28.39
C GLN A 469 -25.16 1.50 29.66
N ARG A 470 -25.77 2.69 29.77
CA ARG A 470 -25.57 3.56 30.93
C ARG A 470 -26.01 2.88 32.23
N SER A 471 -27.08 2.09 32.19
CA SER A 471 -27.62 1.36 33.34
C SER A 471 -26.69 0.27 33.88
N THR A 472 -25.75 -0.24 33.06
CA THR A 472 -24.82 -1.31 33.46
C THR A 472 -23.49 -0.78 34.00
N VAL A 473 -23.26 0.53 33.94
CA VAL A 473 -22.04 1.18 34.44
C VAL A 473 -22.33 1.74 35.83
N SER A 474 -21.58 1.27 36.84
CA SER A 474 -21.67 1.81 38.20
C SER A 474 -21.16 3.25 38.25
N ASP A 475 -21.58 4.03 39.24
CA ASP A 475 -21.11 5.42 39.37
C ASP A 475 -19.60 5.50 39.70
N ASP A 476 -19.03 4.48 40.33
CA ASP A 476 -17.59 4.37 40.61
C ASP A 476 -16.78 4.08 39.33
N ASP A 477 -17.39 3.40 38.35
CA ASP A 477 -16.78 3.06 37.05
C ASP A 477 -17.03 4.13 35.98
N MET A 478 -17.71 5.24 36.33
CA MET A 478 -18.01 6.30 35.37
C MET A 478 -16.74 7.08 35.01
N PRO A 479 -16.42 7.22 33.72
CA PRO A 479 -15.26 7.98 33.28
C PRO A 479 -15.53 9.48 33.41
N ALA A 480 -14.47 10.29 33.45
CA ALA A 480 -14.59 11.73 33.33
C ALA A 480 -15.16 12.11 31.94
N THR A 481 -16.43 12.47 31.88
CA THR A 481 -17.12 12.73 30.61
C THR A 481 -16.76 14.09 30.03
N THR A 482 -16.50 14.13 28.73
CA THR A 482 -16.35 15.36 27.95
C THR A 482 -17.71 15.85 27.48
N ARG A 483 -18.04 17.11 27.79
CA ARG A 483 -19.24 17.77 27.24
C ARG A 483 -19.07 17.97 25.74
N LEU A 484 -20.09 17.67 24.93
CA LEU A 484 -20.02 17.79 23.47
C LEU A 484 -19.59 19.18 22.98
N GLY A 485 -20.07 20.26 23.63
CA GLY A 485 -19.67 21.63 23.29
C GLY A 485 -18.20 21.98 23.61
N LEU A 486 -17.48 21.12 24.35
CA LEU A 486 -16.06 21.26 24.66
C LEU A 486 -15.18 20.31 23.84
N LEU A 487 -15.77 19.55 22.91
CA LEU A 487 -14.99 18.74 21.97
C LEU A 487 -14.11 19.65 21.13
N ARG A 488 -12.80 19.55 21.33
CA ARG A 488 -11.82 20.17 20.47
C ARG A 488 -11.72 19.30 19.22
N THR A 489 -12.13 19.85 18.09
CA THR A 489 -12.03 19.17 16.80
C THR A 489 -10.94 19.76 15.91
N ARG A 490 -10.23 20.77 16.42
CA ARG A 490 -9.11 21.44 15.78
C ARG A 490 -8.02 21.71 16.79
N ALA A 491 -6.78 21.75 16.32
CA ALA A 491 -5.63 22.10 17.11
C ALA A 491 -4.83 23.24 16.47
N ASN A 492 -4.03 23.90 17.30
CA ASN A 492 -2.97 24.79 16.87
C ASN A 492 -1.67 24.15 17.31
N VAL A 493 -0.85 23.74 16.35
CA VAL A 493 0.35 22.93 16.60
C VAL A 493 1.55 23.57 15.93
N LYS A 494 2.75 23.29 16.45
CA LYS A 494 4.01 23.80 15.93
C LYS A 494 5.07 22.70 16.06
N GLY A 495 5.93 22.57 15.06
CA GLY A 495 6.99 21.57 15.07
C GLY A 495 7.90 21.64 13.84
N HIS A 496 8.83 20.70 13.73
CA HIS A 496 9.66 20.50 12.54
C HIS A 496 9.09 19.40 11.66
N VAL A 497 9.30 19.51 10.35
CA VAL A 497 8.91 18.49 9.38
C VAL A 497 9.98 17.41 9.33
N LEU A 498 9.64 16.16 9.67
CA LEU A 498 10.60 15.04 9.62
C LEU A 498 10.59 14.30 8.28
N SER A 499 9.44 14.28 7.62
CA SER A 499 9.21 13.53 6.38
C SER A 499 8.12 14.23 5.59
N ILE A 500 8.19 14.19 4.26
CA ILE A 500 7.16 14.70 3.36
C ILE A 500 7.08 13.83 2.10
N ARG A 501 5.87 13.60 1.60
CA ARG A 501 5.62 12.84 0.38
C ARG A 501 4.39 13.36 -0.35
N GLN A 502 4.42 13.25 -1.68
CA GLN A 502 3.27 13.43 -2.54
C GLN A 502 2.87 12.09 -3.14
N ARG A 503 1.56 11.84 -3.20
CA ARG A 503 0.99 10.66 -3.84
C ARG A 503 -0.17 11.08 -4.71
N SER A 504 -0.30 10.43 -5.85
CA SER A 504 -1.43 10.56 -6.75
C SER A 504 -1.82 9.20 -7.28
N GLY A 505 -2.99 9.12 -7.90
CA GLY A 505 -3.45 7.92 -8.56
C GLY A 505 -4.87 8.07 -9.07
N VAL A 506 -5.47 6.95 -9.44
CA VAL A 506 -6.84 6.86 -9.95
C VAL A 506 -7.65 6.00 -8.99
N ARG A 507 -8.85 6.45 -8.64
CA ARG A 507 -9.81 5.70 -7.82
C ARG A 507 -10.45 4.58 -8.63
N ILE A 508 -11.10 3.63 -7.95
CA ILE A 508 -11.88 2.55 -8.60
C ILE A 508 -12.93 3.08 -9.62
N ASP A 509 -13.48 4.27 -9.39
CA ASP A 509 -14.47 4.92 -10.28
C ASP A 509 -13.85 5.75 -11.42
N GLY A 510 -12.53 5.66 -11.61
CA GLY A 510 -11.77 6.37 -12.64
C GLY A 510 -11.41 7.82 -12.31
N LYS A 511 -11.81 8.36 -11.15
CA LYS A 511 -11.48 9.74 -10.79
C LYS A 511 -10.05 9.87 -10.26
N PRO A 512 -9.30 10.91 -10.65
CA PRO A 512 -7.98 11.16 -10.10
C PRO A 512 -8.06 11.57 -8.63
N TRP A 513 -7.01 11.26 -7.87
CA TRP A 513 -6.82 11.74 -6.51
C TRP A 513 -5.37 12.16 -6.31
N SER A 514 -5.17 13.10 -5.38
CA SER A 514 -3.86 13.55 -4.93
C SER A 514 -3.86 13.81 -3.43
N MET A 515 -2.74 13.51 -2.80
CA MET A 515 -2.50 13.68 -1.38
C MET A 515 -1.06 14.14 -1.17
N VAL A 516 -0.87 15.15 -0.33
CA VAL A 516 0.43 15.43 0.30
C VAL A 516 0.31 15.03 1.76
N SER A 517 1.32 14.32 2.27
CA SER A 517 1.41 14.02 3.70
C SER A 517 2.81 14.37 4.20
N LEU A 518 2.89 14.95 5.40
CA LEU A 518 4.13 15.23 6.08
C LEU A 518 4.07 14.75 7.54
N MET A 519 5.22 14.55 8.17
CA MET A 519 5.31 14.26 9.60
C MET A 519 5.72 15.50 10.36
N LEU A 520 4.87 16.00 11.25
CA LEU A 520 5.19 17.09 12.16
C LEU A 520 5.74 16.51 13.47
N TRP A 521 6.85 17.04 13.95
CA TRP A 521 7.48 16.67 15.22
C TRP A 521 7.65 17.88 16.13
N ASP A 522 7.11 17.81 17.35
CA ASP A 522 7.17 18.91 18.31
C ASP A 522 8.38 18.85 19.26
N GLY A 523 9.28 17.88 19.06
CA GLY A 523 10.41 17.61 19.97
C GLY A 523 10.24 16.33 20.79
N SER A 524 9.00 15.87 21.00
CA SER A 524 8.67 14.69 21.84
C SER A 524 7.63 13.76 21.23
N HIS A 525 6.81 14.25 20.29
CA HIS A 525 5.72 13.52 19.66
C HIS A 525 5.67 13.82 18.16
N VAL A 526 5.06 12.90 17.41
CA VAL A 526 4.84 13.02 15.97
C VAL A 526 3.37 12.88 15.60
N ALA A 527 2.96 13.59 14.55
CA ALA A 527 1.64 13.45 13.94
C ALA A 527 1.70 13.56 12.42
N GLU A 528 1.02 12.65 11.71
CA GLU A 528 0.87 12.71 10.25
C GLU A 528 -0.06 13.88 9.90
N VAL A 529 0.42 14.82 9.10
CA VAL A 529 -0.37 15.92 8.57
C VAL A 529 -0.71 15.63 7.12
N VAL A 530 -1.98 15.73 6.71
CA VAL A 530 -2.44 15.40 5.36
C VAL A 530 -3.20 16.55 4.71
N ALA A 531 -2.99 16.71 3.40
CA ALA A 531 -3.76 17.59 2.53
C ALA A 531 -4.22 16.82 1.29
N PHE A 532 -5.47 17.06 0.88
CA PHE A 532 -6.09 16.39 -0.27
C PHE A 532 -6.51 17.40 -1.33
N GLY A 533 -6.33 17.03 -2.61
CA GLY A 533 -6.87 17.77 -3.76
C GLY A 533 -6.63 19.28 -3.66
N ALA A 534 -7.72 20.06 -3.64
CA ALA A 534 -7.68 21.52 -3.60
C ALA A 534 -7.04 22.14 -2.33
N SER A 535 -6.70 21.34 -1.31
CA SER A 535 -5.96 21.81 -0.13
C SER A 535 -4.44 21.80 -0.34
N ILE A 536 -3.96 21.15 -1.40
CA ILE A 536 -2.56 21.14 -1.77
C ILE A 536 -2.25 22.44 -2.53
N ASN A 537 -1.33 23.24 -2.00
CA ASN A 537 -0.93 24.51 -2.58
C ASN A 537 0.60 24.61 -2.69
N GLN A 538 1.09 25.61 -3.43
CA GLN A 538 2.53 25.80 -3.68
C GLN A 538 3.35 25.96 -2.38
N ARG A 539 2.77 26.56 -1.34
CA ARG A 539 3.43 26.70 -0.05
C ARG A 539 3.68 25.34 0.60
N LEU A 540 2.71 24.44 0.54
CA LEU A 540 2.84 23.07 1.06
C LEU A 540 3.87 22.26 0.25
N LEU A 541 3.89 22.42 -1.08
CA LEU A 541 4.84 21.74 -1.97
C LEU A 541 6.29 22.25 -1.83
N ALA A 542 6.47 23.47 -1.32
CA ALA A 542 7.78 24.05 -1.05
C ALA A 542 8.41 23.58 0.27
N ILE A 543 7.64 22.94 1.16
CA ILE A 543 8.13 22.44 2.45
C ILE A 543 9.16 21.32 2.22
N ARG A 544 10.22 21.32 3.02
CA ARG A 544 11.25 20.29 3.07
C ARG A 544 11.43 19.75 4.49
N PRO A 545 11.94 18.52 4.65
CA PRO A 545 12.35 18.04 5.97
C PRO A 545 13.36 18.99 6.62
N GLY A 546 13.19 19.21 7.92
CA GLY A 546 13.92 20.21 8.72
C GLY A 546 13.20 21.55 8.87
N ASP A 547 12.33 21.92 7.93
CA ASP A 547 11.57 23.17 8.03
C ASP A 547 10.71 23.21 9.30
N GLY A 548 10.68 24.36 9.95
CA GLY A 548 9.72 24.66 11.00
C GLY A 548 8.35 24.96 10.42
N LEU A 549 7.31 24.30 10.90
CA LEU A 549 5.92 24.49 10.50
C LEU A 549 5.02 24.74 11.71
N ALA A 550 4.29 25.84 11.66
CA ALA A 550 3.22 26.20 12.59
C ALA A 550 1.88 26.16 11.85
N MET A 551 0.88 25.60 12.51
CA MET A 551 -0.47 25.45 11.97
C MET A 551 -1.50 25.93 12.98
N THR A 552 -2.45 26.75 12.52
CA THR A 552 -3.62 27.11 13.31
C THR A 552 -4.89 26.60 12.66
N GLY A 553 -5.84 26.12 13.47
CA GLY A 553 -7.11 25.58 13.02
C GLY A 553 -6.97 24.32 12.16
N VAL A 554 -5.92 23.51 12.37
CA VAL A 554 -5.79 22.22 11.69
C VAL A 554 -6.77 21.22 12.27
N GLU A 555 -7.42 20.43 11.43
CA GLU A 555 -8.50 19.54 11.83
C GLU A 555 -7.97 18.24 12.46
N LEU A 556 -8.60 17.79 13.55
CA LEU A 556 -8.29 16.50 14.14
C LEU A 556 -8.96 15.38 13.34
N GLY A 557 -8.16 14.39 12.98
CA GLY A 557 -8.56 13.13 12.39
C GLY A 557 -7.79 11.98 13.03
N TRP A 558 -8.21 10.76 12.72
CA TRP A 558 -7.63 9.56 13.29
C TRP A 558 -7.54 8.49 12.23
N ARG A 559 -6.45 7.72 12.26
CA ARG A 559 -6.23 6.62 11.35
C ARG A 559 -5.50 5.50 12.06
N SER A 560 -6.08 4.29 12.08
CA SER A 560 -5.60 3.18 12.90
C SER A 560 -5.45 3.57 14.38
N GLY A 561 -6.37 4.37 14.91
CA GLY A 561 -6.28 4.92 16.27
C GLY A 561 -5.18 5.96 16.52
N ILE A 562 -4.35 6.30 15.53
CA ILE A 562 -3.26 7.29 15.64
C ILE A 562 -3.72 8.68 15.18
N LEU A 563 -3.27 9.72 15.88
CA LEU A 563 -3.57 11.12 15.55
C LEU A 563 -3.10 11.47 14.14
N GLN A 564 -4.03 11.98 13.35
CA GLN A 564 -3.77 12.58 12.05
C GLN A 564 -4.32 14.01 12.02
N LEU A 565 -3.57 14.95 11.46
CA LEU A 565 -3.97 16.34 11.32
C LEU A 565 -4.34 16.61 9.86
N ARG A 566 -5.55 17.12 9.60
CA ARG A 566 -6.00 17.42 8.23
C ARG A 566 -5.99 18.91 7.95
N ILE A 567 -5.33 19.29 6.85
CA ILE A 567 -5.34 20.65 6.32
C ILE A 567 -6.67 20.89 5.61
N ASP A 568 -7.41 21.89 6.09
CA ASP A 568 -8.56 22.46 5.39
C ASP A 568 -8.13 23.72 4.62
N ASN A 569 -8.48 23.79 3.33
CA ASN A 569 -8.03 24.86 2.44
C ASN A 569 -8.53 26.27 2.82
N ARG A 570 -9.59 26.38 3.62
CA ARG A 570 -10.19 27.67 4.02
C ARG A 570 -9.83 28.03 5.45
N LYS A 571 -9.65 27.05 6.33
CA LYS A 571 -9.57 27.26 7.79
C LYS A 571 -8.19 27.04 8.37
N THR A 572 -7.39 26.15 7.80
CA THR A 572 -6.02 25.96 8.26
C THR A 572 -5.17 27.12 7.77
N ARG A 573 -4.38 27.72 8.67
CA ARG A 573 -3.31 28.66 8.31
C ARG A 573 -1.98 27.98 8.59
N LEU A 574 -1.09 28.06 7.61
CA LEU A 574 0.26 27.51 7.66
C LEU A 574 1.23 28.66 7.80
N GLU A 575 2.21 28.54 8.70
CA GLU A 575 3.32 29.47 8.86
C GLU A 575 4.63 28.67 8.93
N THR A 576 5.58 29.01 8.07
CA THR A 576 6.92 28.41 8.11
C THR A 576 7.79 29.30 8.99
N PHE A 577 8.59 28.70 9.86
CA PHE A 577 9.54 29.42 10.69
C PHE A 577 10.94 28.83 10.49
N ALA A 578 11.91 29.72 10.44
CA ALA A 578 13.31 29.37 10.53
C ALA A 578 13.78 29.92 11.87
N ASP A 579 13.86 29.06 12.89
CA ASP A 579 14.65 29.39 14.07
C ASP A 579 16.12 29.18 13.67
N ARG A 580 16.68 30.14 12.90
CA ARG A 580 18.12 30.20 12.60
C ARG A 580 18.89 30.75 13.79
#